data_AF-A0A101X5E8-F1
#
_entry.id   AF-A0A101X5E8-F1
#
_cell.length_a   1.000
_cell.length_b   1.000
_cell.length_c   1.000
_cell.angle_alpha   90.00
_cell.angle_beta   90.00
_cell.angle_gamma   90.00
#
_symmetry.space_group_name_H-M   'P 1'
#
loop_
_entity.id
_entity.type
_entity.pdbx_description
1 polymer ?
#
loop_
_entity_poly.entity_id
_entity_poly.type
_entity_poly.pdbx_seq_one_letter_code
_entity_poly.pdbx_strand_id
1 'polypeptide(L)' 'MEDVNALLELAKAKAREPLKYAKVLYDPRSGTYRLKLVLLRPMPFSALREIAAAAEARGYQVSIYAPHARAIRLDLRK' A
#
# COMPACT_ATOMS: atom_id res chain seq x y z
N MET A 1 -11.14 3.10 -9.43
CA MET A 1 -9.78 3.61 -9.75
C MET A 1 -9.41 4.79 -8.86
N GLU A 2 -10.31 5.77 -8.67
CA GLU A 2 -10.08 6.91 -7.76
C GLU A 2 -9.72 6.50 -6.33
N ASP A 3 -10.42 5.51 -5.76
CA ASP A 3 -10.15 5.04 -4.39
C ASP A 3 -8.73 4.54 -4.18
N VAL A 4 -8.20 3.79 -5.16
CA VAL A 4 -6.87 3.19 -5.05
C VAL A 4 -5.77 4.22 -5.32
N ASN A 5 -6.03 5.19 -6.19
CA ASN A 5 -5.13 6.32 -6.41
C ASN A 5 -5.04 7.20 -5.15
N ALA A 6 -6.16 7.45 -4.46
CA ALA A 6 -6.13 8.18 -3.20
C ALA A 6 -5.41 7.41 -2.08
N LEU A 7 -5.50 6.07 -2.05
CA LEU A 7 -4.67 5.25 -1.16
C LEU A 7 -3.18 5.29 -1.51
N LEU A 8 -2.84 5.35 -2.79
CA LEU A 8 -1.47 5.52 -3.26
C LEU A 8 -0.89 6.87 -2.81
N GLU A 9 -1.64 7.96 -2.96
CA GLU A 9 -1.21 9.28 -2.50
C GLU A 9 -1.10 9.36 -0.98
N LEU A 10 -2.04 8.76 -0.24
CA LEU A 10 -1.93 8.63 1.22
C LEU A 10 -0.66 7.89 1.62
N ALA A 11 -0.36 6.77 0.94
CA ALA A 11 0.83 5.98 1.23
C ALA A 11 2.12 6.77 0.92
N LYS A 12 2.14 7.57 -0.15
CA LYS A 12 3.25 8.48 -0.45
C LYS A 12 3.42 9.55 0.63
N ALA A 13 2.33 10.13 1.12
CA ALA A 13 2.37 11.15 2.16
C ALA A 13 2.88 10.57 3.50
N LYS A 14 2.37 9.40 3.90
CA LYS A 14 2.74 8.74 5.17
C LYS A 14 4.13 8.11 5.13
N ALA A 15 4.61 7.71 3.97
CA ALA A 15 5.94 7.13 3.79
C ALA A 15 6.97 8.14 3.24
N ARG A 16 6.67 9.44 3.18
CA ARG A 16 7.43 10.43 2.39
C ARG A 16 8.95 10.38 2.57
N GLU A 17 9.45 10.34 3.80
CA GLU A 17 10.88 10.28 4.09
C GLU A 17 11.52 8.91 3.76
N PRO A 18 10.95 7.77 4.19
CA PRO A 18 11.52 6.47 3.87
C PRO A 18 11.23 5.98 2.44
N LEU A 19 10.34 6.60 1.66
CA LEU A 19 9.85 6.04 0.39
C LEU A 19 10.80 6.30 -0.78
N LYS A 20 11.24 5.24 -1.46
CA LYS A 20 11.88 5.31 -2.78
C LYS A 20 10.84 5.55 -3.86
N TYR A 21 9.82 4.69 -3.90
CA TYR A 21 8.66 4.84 -4.80
C TYR A 21 7.48 4.02 -4.30
N ALA A 22 6.29 4.42 -4.70
CA ALA A 22 5.05 3.67 -4.54
C ALA A 22 4.39 3.47 -5.89
N LYS A 23 3.81 2.28 -6.13
CA LYS A 23 3.01 2.02 -7.33
C LYS A 23 1.83 1.12 -7.04
N VAL A 24 0.79 1.25 -7.84
CA VAL A 24 -0.37 0.36 -7.85
C VAL A 24 -0.33 -0.48 -9.11
N LEU A 25 -0.62 -1.77 -8.97
CA LEU A 25 -0.83 -2.69 -10.07
C LEU A 25 -2.18 -3.37 -9.88
N TYR A 26 -3.00 -3.47 -10.92
CA TYR A 26 -4.23 -4.25 -10.85
C TYR A 26 -4.01 -5.64 -11.45
N ASP A 27 -4.36 -6.68 -10.69
CA ASP A 27 -4.39 -8.06 -11.18
C ASP A 27 -5.85 -8.42 -11.54
N PRO A 28 -6.20 -8.48 -12.85
CA PRO A 28 -7.57 -8.75 -13.28
C PRO A 28 -7.99 -10.21 -13.01
N ARG A 29 -7.05 -11.15 -12.85
CA ARG A 29 -7.39 -12.56 -12.61
C ARG A 29 -7.90 -12.78 -11.19
N SER A 30 -7.36 -12.04 -10.23
CA SER A 30 -7.72 -12.14 -8.82
C SER A 30 -8.58 -10.96 -8.33
N GLY A 31 -8.88 -9.99 -9.19
CA GLY A 31 -9.62 -8.77 -8.83
C GLY A 31 -8.92 -7.97 -7.73
N THR A 32 -7.59 -7.97 -7.71
CA THR A 32 -6.80 -7.44 -6.58
C THR A 32 -5.95 -6.25 -7.01
N TYR A 33 -6.01 -5.16 -6.25
CA TYR A 33 -5.08 -4.05 -6.39
C TYR A 33 -3.87 -4.25 -5.49
N ARG A 34 -2.68 -4.29 -6.09
CA ARG A 34 -1.40 -4.44 -5.39
C ARG A 34 -0.75 -3.08 -5.23
N LEU A 35 -0.81 -2.52 -4.03
CA LEU A 35 -0.09 -1.30 -3.65
C LEU A 35 1.31 -1.71 -3.16
N LYS A 36 2.33 -1.48 -3.99
CA LYS A 36 3.73 -1.77 -3.66
C LYS A 36 4.45 -0.50 -3.22
N LEU A 37 5.02 -0.55 -2.02
CA LEU A 37 5.88 0.47 -1.43
C LEU A 37 7.31 -0.06 -1.42
N VAL A 38 8.25 0.70 -1.97
CA VAL A 38 9.69 0.42 -1.86
C VAL A 38 10.33 1.51 -1.05
N LEU A 39 11.05 1.12 -0.01
CA LEU A 39 11.59 2.00 1.02
C LEU A 39 13.12 2.07 0.95
N LEU A 40 13.70 3.25 1.17
CA LEU A 40 15.14 3.47 1.38
C LEU A 40 15.53 3.25 2.85
N ARG A 41 14.60 3.52 3.77
CA ARG A 41 14.77 3.40 5.22
C ARG A 41 13.55 2.71 5.84
N PRO A 42 13.64 2.13 7.04
CA PRO A 42 12.47 1.59 7.73
C PRO A 42 11.37 2.64 7.87
N MET A 43 10.12 2.23 7.67
CA MET A 43 8.94 3.07 7.92
C MET A 43 8.33 2.68 9.27
N PRO A 44 7.82 3.65 10.06
CA PRO A 44 7.09 3.33 11.29
C PRO A 44 5.89 2.40 11.03
N PHE A 45 5.69 1.42 11.90
CA PHE A 45 4.55 0.51 11.80
C PHE A 45 3.20 1.25 11.91
N SER A 46 3.14 2.35 12.67
CA SER A 46 1.96 3.23 12.76
C SER A 46 1.52 3.75 11.39
N ALA A 47 2.47 4.17 10.55
CA ALA A 47 2.18 4.64 9.20
C ALA A 47 1.61 3.50 8.33
N LEU A 48 2.16 2.30 8.42
CA LEU A 48 1.61 1.12 7.72
C LEU A 48 0.19 0.81 8.17
N ARG A 49 -0.05 0.85 9.49
CA ARG A 49 -1.37 0.59 10.09
C ARG A 49 -2.40 1.61 9.62
N GLU A 50 -2.04 2.88 9.54
CA GLU A 50 -2.94 3.94 9.04
C GLU A 50 -3.29 3.74 7.56
N ILE A 51 -2.33 3.35 6.72
CA ILE A 51 -2.59 3.04 5.31
C ILE A 51 -3.54 1.84 5.19
N ALA A 52 -3.31 0.78 5.97
CA ALA A 52 -4.17 -0.40 5.98
C ALA A 52 -5.59 -0.07 6.46
N ALA A 53 -5.72 0.66 7.58
CA ALA A 53 -7.01 1.08 8.12
C ALA A 53 -7.80 1.97 7.14
N ALA A 54 -7.11 2.87 6.42
CA ALA A 54 -7.75 3.69 5.40
C ALA A 54 -8.26 2.86 4.21
N ALA A 55 -7.57 1.76 3.87
CA ALA A 55 -8.04 0.84 2.84
C ALA A 55 -9.23 0.00 3.33
N GLU A 56 -9.18 -0.51 4.55
CA GLU A 56 -10.29 -1.24 5.17
C GLU A 56 -11.55 -0.37 5.28
N ALA A 57 -11.42 0.90 5.68
CA ALA A 57 -12.51 1.86 5.73
C ALA A 57 -13.18 2.12 4.37
N ARG A 58 -12.48 1.83 3.26
CA ARG A 58 -13.01 1.91 1.89
C ARG A 58 -13.60 0.58 1.40
N GLY A 59 -13.71 -0.41 2.30
CA GLY A 59 -14.28 -1.72 2.03
C GLY A 59 -13.31 -2.70 1.38
N TYR A 60 -12.00 -2.45 1.44
CA TYR A 60 -11.01 -3.42 0.97
C TYR A 60 -10.65 -4.41 2.07
N GLN A 61 -10.62 -5.69 1.74
CA GLN A 61 -9.85 -6.68 2.47
C GLN A 61 -8.36 -6.47 2.17
N VAL A 62 -7.55 -6.26 3.21
CA VAL A 62 -6.12 -5.94 3.08
C VAL A 62 -5.28 -7.16 3.47
N SER A 63 -4.35 -7.55 2.62
CA SER A 63 -3.31 -8.54 2.93
C SER A 63 -1.93 -7.92 2.76
N ILE A 64 -1.04 -8.10 3.73
CA ILE A 64 0.29 -7.48 3.74
C ILE A 64 1.36 -8.53 3.45
N TYR A 65 2.22 -8.25 2.46
CA TYR A 65 3.37 -9.06 2.11
C TYR A 65 4.65 -8.22 2.21
N ALA A 66 5.75 -8.86 2.61
CA ALA A 66 7.10 -8.29 2.58
C ALA A 66 7.94 -9.01 1.52
N PRO A 67 7.80 -8.67 0.21
CA PRO A 67 8.44 -9.43 -0.87
C PRO A 67 9.97 -9.37 -0.87
N HIS A 68 10.58 -8.38 -0.22
CA HIS A 68 12.02 -8.32 0.06
C HIS A 68 12.29 -7.27 1.16
N ALA A 69 13.52 -7.21 1.69
CA ALA A 69 13.92 -6.41 2.88
C ALA A 69 13.59 -4.90 2.85
N ARG A 70 13.24 -4.36 1.68
CA ARG A 70 12.96 -2.93 1.47
C ARG A 70 11.63 -2.69 0.76
N ALA A 71 10.75 -3.69 0.71
CA ALA A 71 9.45 -3.52 0.09
C ALA A 71 8.33 -4.11 0.94
N ILE A 72 7.21 -3.40 0.91
CA ILE A 72 5.95 -3.81 1.49
C ILE A 72 4.94 -3.78 0.36
N ARG A 73 4.10 -4.82 0.26
CA ARG A 73 3.00 -4.90 -0.70
C ARG A 73 1.70 -5.09 0.05
N LEU A 74 0.74 -4.22 -0.18
CA LEU A 74 -0.62 -4.37 0.28
C LEU A 74 -1.46 -4.86 -0.90
N ASP A 75 -2.01 -6.06 -0.76
CA ASP A 75 -2.96 -6.63 -1.69
C ASP A 75 -4.37 -6.24 -1.19
N LEU A 76 -5.05 -5.42 -1.97
CA LEU A 76 -6.36 -4.84 -1.67
C LEU A 76 -7.40 -5.53 -2.54
N ARG A 77 -8.31 -6.28 -1.91
CA ARG A 77 -9.39 -7.00 -2.59
C ARG A 77 -10.73 -6.45 -2.12
N LYS A 78 -11.67 -6.28 -3.04
CA LYS A 78 -13.05 -5.89 -2.74
C LYS A 78 -13.97 -7.10 -2.86
#